data_AF-A0A7Y4TN36-F1
#
_entry.id   AF-A0A7Y4TN36-F1
#
_cell.length_a   1.000
_cell.length_b   1.000
_cell.length_c   1.000
_cell.angle_alpha   90.00
_cell.angle_beta   90.00
_cell.angle_gamma   90.00
#
_symmetry.space_group_name_H-M   'P 1'
#
loop_
_entity.id
_entity.type
_entity.pdbx_description
1 polymer ?
#
loop_
_entity_poly.entity_id
_entity_poly.type
_entity_poly.pdbx_seq_one_letter_code
_entity_poly.pdbx_strand_id
1 'polypeptide(L)'
;MKLSIRKLATWPFAAVFAITFAANVFGQGSQPLLQDIKVVRENGPQPATTPLVKKTGSVSPAATAPVSLVKTSIPVLAEAAIPGYSGVLVESLDGNVVVESSSNAAFNPASNVKVATAFAVLKTFGPEYRFPTNVWTDGSYEEATGTIHGNLYISGRDPMFGFEHAVM
;
A
#
# COMPACT_ATOMS: atom_id res chain seq x y z
N MET A 1 -27.40 76.57 -19.12
CA MET A 1 -26.50 75.70 -19.91
C MET A 1 -26.58 74.31 -19.32
N LYS A 2 -27.16 73.37 -20.08
CA LYS A 2 -27.33 71.96 -19.72
C LYS A 2 -25.94 71.29 -19.60
N LEU A 3 -25.77 70.36 -18.66
CA LEU A 3 -25.63 68.95 -19.04
C LEU A 3 -25.80 68.01 -17.83
N SER A 4 -26.87 67.23 -17.92
CA SER A 4 -27.05 65.95 -17.23
C SER A 4 -26.17 64.91 -17.91
N ILE A 5 -25.49 64.05 -17.14
CA ILE A 5 -25.05 62.74 -17.64
C ILE A 5 -25.44 61.69 -16.60
N ARG A 6 -26.15 60.68 -17.12
CA ARG A 6 -26.88 59.62 -16.43
C ARG A 6 -25.94 58.52 -15.94
N LYS A 7 -26.35 57.85 -14.86
CA LYS A 7 -25.75 56.62 -14.32
C LYS A 7 -25.53 55.60 -15.45
N LEU A 8 -24.28 55.18 -15.67
CA LEU A 8 -23.99 54.02 -16.51
C LEU A 8 -24.07 52.75 -15.66
N ALA A 9 -24.81 51.80 -16.20
CA ALA A 9 -25.10 50.51 -15.65
C ALA A 9 -23.84 49.65 -15.50
N THR A 10 -23.82 48.94 -14.39
CA THR A 10 -22.92 47.82 -14.07
C THR A 10 -23.07 46.70 -15.09
N TRP A 11 -21.95 46.23 -15.65
CA TRP A 11 -21.83 44.84 -16.08
C TRP A 11 -20.43 44.31 -15.73
N PRO A 12 -20.32 43.14 -15.06
CA PRO A 12 -19.07 42.62 -14.55
C PRO A 12 -18.45 41.63 -15.54
N PHE A 13 -17.18 41.84 -15.91
CA PHE A 13 -16.33 40.79 -16.46
C PHE A 13 -14.93 40.96 -15.88
N ALA A 14 -14.81 40.65 -14.59
CA ALA A 14 -13.54 40.26 -13.99
C ALA A 14 -13.68 38.78 -13.65
N ALA A 15 -13.16 37.94 -14.54
CA ALA A 15 -13.06 36.51 -14.32
C ALA A 15 -12.10 36.26 -13.15
N VAL A 16 -12.65 36.16 -11.94
CA VAL A 16 -11.97 35.63 -10.77
C VAL A 16 -11.90 34.11 -10.97
N PHE A 17 -10.74 33.58 -11.29
CA PHE A 17 -10.47 32.15 -11.21
C PHE A 17 -10.34 31.78 -9.73
N ALA A 18 -11.48 31.64 -9.06
CA ALA A 18 -11.55 31.01 -7.76
C ALA A 18 -11.33 29.51 -7.97
N ILE A 19 -10.12 29.02 -7.69
CA ILE A 19 -9.90 27.59 -7.51
C ILE A 19 -10.56 27.25 -6.16
N THR A 20 -11.84 26.89 -6.22
CA THR A 20 -12.53 26.22 -5.14
C THR A 20 -11.83 24.89 -4.91
N PHE A 21 -11.00 24.81 -3.87
CA PHE A 21 -10.69 23.55 -3.22
C PHE A 21 -11.99 23.04 -2.61
N ALA A 22 -12.77 22.30 -3.40
CA ALA A 22 -13.75 21.40 -2.82
C ALA A 22 -12.94 20.44 -1.94
N ALA A 23 -13.07 20.62 -0.63
CA ALA A 23 -12.76 19.56 0.30
C ALA A 23 -13.61 18.37 -0.15
N ASN A 24 -13.02 17.47 -0.93
CA ASN A 24 -13.48 16.11 -0.99
C ASN A 24 -13.25 15.58 0.42
N VAL A 25 -14.23 15.84 1.28
CA VAL A 25 -14.60 14.96 2.35
C VAL A 25 -14.69 13.60 1.66
N PHE A 26 -13.64 12.80 1.79
CA PHE A 26 -13.76 11.36 1.60
C PHE A 26 -14.75 10.93 2.68
N GLY A 27 -16.04 11.10 2.35
CA GLY A 27 -17.10 10.36 2.97
C GLY A 27 -16.65 8.92 2.88
N GLN A 28 -16.59 8.29 4.04
CA GLN A 28 -16.53 6.85 4.19
C GLN A 28 -17.82 6.28 3.59
N GLY A 29 -17.93 6.35 2.26
CA GLY A 29 -18.98 5.77 1.48
C GLY A 29 -18.60 4.33 1.28
N SER A 30 -19.21 3.46 2.09
CA SER A 30 -19.16 1.99 2.00
C SER A 30 -17.76 1.37 1.97
N GLN A 31 -17.43 0.65 3.03
CA GLN A 31 -16.28 -0.25 3.03
C GLN A 31 -16.32 -1.10 1.75
N PRO A 32 -15.25 -1.14 0.94
CA PRO A 32 -15.26 -1.97 -0.26
C PRO A 32 -15.29 -3.42 0.20
N LEU A 33 -16.45 -4.05 0.01
CA LEU A 33 -16.72 -5.49 0.00
C LEU A 33 -15.70 -6.33 0.81
N LEU A 34 -15.69 -6.15 2.13
CA LEU A 34 -15.38 -7.28 3.00
C LEU A 34 -16.56 -8.24 2.89
N GLN A 35 -16.56 -9.06 1.84
CA GLN A 35 -17.33 -10.28 1.91
C GLN A 35 -16.73 -11.05 3.09
N ASP A 36 -17.50 -11.19 4.16
CA ASP A 36 -17.18 -12.13 5.22
C ASP A 36 -16.94 -13.48 4.54
N ILE A 37 -15.70 -13.96 4.54
CA ILE A 37 -15.37 -15.29 4.04
C ILE A 37 -16.04 -16.27 5.01
N LYS A 38 -17.27 -16.68 4.71
CA LYS A 38 -17.92 -17.79 5.38
C LYS A 38 -17.25 -19.06 4.89
N VAL A 39 -16.28 -19.53 5.66
CA VAL A 39 -15.72 -20.88 5.50
C VAL A 39 -16.82 -21.86 5.93
N VAL A 40 -17.66 -22.28 4.99
CA VAL A 40 -18.62 -23.36 5.22
C VAL A 40 -17.80 -24.65 5.31
N ARG A 41 -17.69 -25.21 6.51
CA ARG A 41 -17.20 -26.59 6.71
C ARG A 41 -18.35 -27.43 7.21
N GLU A 42 -18.77 -28.38 6.40
CA GLU A 42 -19.78 -29.37 6.75
C GLU A 42 -19.17 -30.47 7.65
N ASN A 43 -18.63 -30.09 8.82
CA ASN A 43 -18.01 -30.97 9.85
C ASN A 43 -16.49 -31.21 9.72
N GLY A 44 -15.66 -30.23 10.08
CA GLY A 44 -14.21 -30.42 10.29
C GLY A 44 -13.68 -29.61 11.48
N PRO A 45 -12.62 -30.06 12.18
CA PRO A 45 -12.15 -29.43 13.42
C PRO A 45 -11.66 -27.98 13.20
N GLN A 46 -12.05 -27.09 14.12
CA GLN A 46 -11.71 -25.67 14.15
C GLN A 46 -10.21 -25.50 14.42
N PRO A 47 -9.43 -24.84 13.54
CA PRO A 47 -8.05 -24.49 13.85
C PRO A 47 -8.02 -23.55 15.06
N ALA A 48 -7.27 -23.94 16.10
CA ALA A 48 -7.01 -23.09 17.24
C ALA A 48 -6.30 -21.80 16.77
N THR A 49 -6.73 -20.66 17.29
CA THR A 49 -6.05 -19.38 17.07
C THR A 49 -4.60 -19.52 17.53
N THR A 50 -3.65 -19.50 16.60
CA THR A 50 -2.23 -19.44 16.96
C THR A 50 -2.00 -18.15 17.74
N PRO A 51 -1.43 -18.18 18.97
CA PRO A 51 -1.31 -17.02 19.85
C PRO A 51 -0.36 -15.93 19.34
N LEU A 52 0.24 -16.11 18.16
CA LEU A 52 1.31 -15.25 17.62
C LEU A 52 0.82 -14.00 16.88
N VAL A 53 -0.48 -13.85 16.59
CA VAL A 53 -0.98 -12.62 15.93
C VAL A 53 -1.52 -11.66 16.99
N LYS A 54 -0.60 -11.01 17.71
CA LYS A 54 -0.95 -9.83 18.50
C LYS A 54 -1.32 -8.72 17.50
N LYS A 55 -2.57 -8.26 17.55
CA LYS A 55 -3.08 -7.13 16.77
C LYS A 55 -2.15 -5.94 17.04
N THR A 56 -1.26 -5.63 16.11
CA THR A 56 -0.45 -4.40 16.17
C THR A 56 -1.38 -3.29 15.71
N GLY A 57 -2.29 -2.89 16.61
CA GLY A 57 -3.05 -1.67 16.43
C GLY A 57 -2.06 -0.51 16.31
N SER A 58 -2.41 0.46 15.47
CA SER A 58 -1.76 1.76 15.39
C SER A 58 -1.78 2.37 16.79
N VAL A 59 -0.70 2.19 17.56
CA VAL A 59 -0.53 2.92 18.80
C VAL A 59 -0.32 4.37 18.40
N SER A 60 -1.16 5.26 18.93
CA SER A 60 -0.90 6.69 18.87
C SER A 60 0.50 6.93 19.40
N PRO A 61 1.40 7.59 18.64
CA PRO A 61 2.76 7.78 19.12
C PRO A 61 2.72 8.58 20.43
N ALA A 62 3.49 8.12 21.41
CA ALA A 62 3.74 8.86 22.63
C ALA A 62 4.30 10.25 22.24
N ALA A 63 3.80 11.30 22.90
CA ALA A 63 4.16 12.68 22.63
C ALA A 63 5.69 12.84 22.65
N THR A 64 6.29 12.91 21.47
CA THR A 64 7.71 13.20 21.29
C THR A 64 7.83 14.68 21.00
N ALA A 65 8.83 15.32 21.62
CA ALA A 65 9.11 16.74 21.52
C ALA A 65 9.08 17.25 20.06
N PRO A 66 8.71 18.54 19.83
CA PRO A 66 8.67 19.10 18.49
C PRO A 66 10.02 18.90 17.80
N VAL A 67 9.98 18.28 16.64
CA VAL A 67 11.16 18.03 15.80
C VAL A 67 11.65 19.38 15.30
N SER A 68 12.69 19.92 15.95
CA SER A 68 13.28 21.19 15.56
C SER A 68 14.50 20.95 14.70
N LEU A 69 14.51 21.65 13.56
CA LEU A 69 15.53 21.77 12.52
C LEU A 69 15.54 20.64 11.48
N VAL A 70 14.69 20.82 10.47
CA VAL A 70 14.99 20.34 9.12
C VAL A 70 16.37 20.89 8.74
N LYS A 71 17.41 20.05 8.72
CA LYS A 71 18.69 20.41 8.08
C LYS A 71 18.46 20.45 6.57
N THR A 72 18.06 21.60 6.07
CA THR A 72 17.84 21.86 4.64
C THR A 72 18.83 22.92 4.16
N SER A 73 19.42 22.70 3.00
CA SER A 73 20.18 23.72 2.27
C SER A 73 19.26 24.72 1.54
N ILE A 74 17.94 24.48 1.55
CA ILE A 74 16.91 25.29 0.93
C ILE A 74 16.16 26.05 2.04
N PRO A 75 16.39 27.37 2.21
CA PRO A 75 15.86 28.15 3.33
C PRO A 75 14.33 28.11 3.47
N VAL A 76 13.60 28.10 2.34
CA VAL A 76 12.13 28.06 2.36
C VAL A 76 11.56 26.76 2.96
N LEU A 77 12.34 25.68 2.97
CA LEU A 77 11.94 24.41 3.58
C LEU A 77 12.22 24.35 5.09
N ALA A 78 12.99 25.31 5.65
CA ALA A 78 13.31 25.32 7.09
C ALA A 78 12.09 25.77 7.92
N GLU A 79 11.34 26.75 7.42
CA GLU A 79 10.08 27.23 7.99
C GLU A 79 8.86 26.36 7.60
N ALA A 80 9.03 25.41 6.69
CA ALA A 80 7.92 24.57 6.26
C ALA A 80 7.54 23.56 7.35
N ALA A 81 6.41 23.80 8.01
CA ALA A 81 5.83 22.85 8.95
C ALA A 81 5.34 21.61 8.20
N ILE A 82 6.00 20.47 8.39
CA ILE A 82 5.51 19.18 7.91
C ILE A 82 4.42 18.71 8.88
N PRO A 83 3.16 18.54 8.44
CA PRO A 83 2.10 18.05 9.32
C PRO A 83 2.38 16.60 9.73
N GLY A 84 2.15 16.28 11.00
CA GLY A 84 2.34 14.94 11.56
C GLY A 84 3.69 14.76 12.28
N TYR A 85 4.00 13.51 12.63
CA TYR A 85 5.24 13.13 13.30
C TYR A 85 6.17 12.45 12.30
N SER A 86 7.46 12.78 12.36
CA SER A 86 8.50 12.19 11.52
C SER A 86 9.60 11.60 12.38
N GLY A 87 10.29 10.61 11.80
CA GLY A 87 11.51 10.05 12.36
C GLY A 87 12.51 9.80 11.23
N VAL A 88 13.79 10.00 11.52
CA VAL A 88 14.89 9.72 10.60
C VAL A 88 16.05 9.13 11.38
N LEU A 89 16.70 8.13 10.79
CA LEU A 89 17.97 7.57 11.22
C LEU A 89 18.83 7.42 9.96
N VAL A 90 20.03 8.01 10.00
CA VAL A 90 21.03 7.88 8.95
C VAL A 90 22.30 7.35 9.60
N GLU A 91 22.77 6.21 9.11
CA GLU A 91 23.95 5.53 9.61
C GLU A 91 24.93 5.23 8.47
N SER A 92 26.22 5.22 8.79
CA SER A 92 27.23 4.59 7.92
C SER A 92 27.06 3.06 7.89
N LEU A 93 27.66 2.39 6.91
CA LEU A 93 27.63 0.92 6.82
C LEU A 93 28.28 0.24 8.05
N ASP A 94 29.20 0.92 8.72
CA ASP A 94 29.85 0.46 9.95
C ASP A 94 28.97 0.69 11.21
N GLY A 95 27.77 1.26 11.05
CA GLY A 95 26.82 1.51 12.14
C GLY A 95 26.98 2.84 12.87
N ASN A 96 27.89 3.73 12.43
CA ASN A 96 28.02 5.06 13.03
C ASN A 96 26.84 5.96 12.64
N VAL A 97 26.13 6.49 13.64
CA VAL A 97 25.00 7.43 13.46
C VAL A 97 25.51 8.78 12.95
N VAL A 98 24.95 9.24 11.83
CA VAL A 98 25.23 10.53 11.19
C VAL A 98 24.15 11.56 11.53
N VAL A 99 22.88 11.14 11.48
CA VAL A 99 21.72 11.96 11.84
C VAL A 99 20.67 11.06 12.48
N GLU A 100 20.06 11.54 13.57
CA GLU A 100 18.99 10.82 14.25
C GLU A 100 17.93 11.81 14.74
N SER A 101 16.66 11.45 14.58
CA SER A 101 15.53 12.13 15.18
C SER A 101 14.35 11.16 15.29
N SER A 102 13.78 10.99 16.49
CA SER A 102 12.62 10.12 16.76
C SER A 102 12.73 8.70 16.18
N SER A 103 13.93 8.16 16.03
CA SER A 103 14.24 6.85 15.43
C SER A 103 13.56 5.68 16.16
N ASN A 104 13.44 5.77 17.48
CA ASN A 104 12.86 4.74 18.34
C ASN A 104 11.32 4.79 18.42
N ALA A 105 10.67 5.74 17.73
CA ALA A 105 9.22 5.81 17.69
C ALA A 105 8.64 4.78 16.70
N ALA A 106 7.43 4.29 16.98
CA ALA A 106 6.73 3.40 16.07
C ALA A 106 6.02 4.19 14.96
N PHE A 107 6.25 3.80 13.70
CA PHE A 107 5.62 4.39 12.53
C PHE A 107 4.92 3.32 11.68
N ASN A 108 3.97 3.74 10.84
CA ASN A 108 3.49 2.90 9.75
C ASN A 108 4.59 2.86 8.67
N PRO A 109 5.20 1.70 8.38
CA PRO A 109 6.27 1.61 7.40
C PRO A 109 5.77 1.76 5.95
N ALA A 110 4.46 1.68 5.72
CA ALA A 110 3.87 1.60 4.39
C ALA A 110 4.61 0.55 3.53
N SER A 111 5.03 0.90 2.31
CA SER A 111 5.76 -0.02 1.44
C SER A 111 7.17 -0.38 1.92
N ASN A 112 7.75 0.30 2.92
CA ASN A 112 9.07 -0.06 3.45
C ASN A 112 9.06 -1.44 4.14
N VAL A 113 7.87 -1.95 4.53
CA VAL A 113 7.70 -3.33 5.00
C VAL A 113 8.23 -4.36 4.00
N LYS A 114 8.25 -4.04 2.70
CA LYS A 114 8.74 -4.92 1.64
C LYS A 114 10.21 -5.30 1.83
N VAL A 115 11.03 -4.47 2.50
CA VAL A 115 12.43 -4.80 2.81
C VAL A 115 12.51 -6.02 3.73
N ALA A 116 11.73 -6.02 4.82
CA ALA A 116 11.66 -7.15 5.75
C ALA A 116 11.08 -8.40 5.07
N THR A 117 10.03 -8.23 4.26
CA THR A 117 9.44 -9.34 3.48
C THR A 117 10.46 -9.94 2.50
N ALA A 118 11.19 -9.11 1.76
CA ALA A 118 12.21 -9.57 0.81
C ALA A 118 13.34 -10.34 1.52
N PHE A 119 13.82 -9.82 2.65
CA PHE A 119 14.80 -10.52 3.47
C PHE A 119 14.28 -11.88 3.95
N ALA A 120 13.06 -11.96 4.46
CA ALA A 120 12.45 -13.21 4.91
C ALA A 120 12.33 -14.23 3.77
N VAL A 121 11.90 -13.80 2.59
CA VAL A 121 11.79 -14.66 1.39
C VAL A 121 13.16 -15.16 0.96
N LEU A 122 14.16 -14.28 0.80
CA LEU A 122 15.50 -14.66 0.40
C LEU A 122 16.16 -15.61 1.41
N LYS A 123 15.99 -15.36 2.71
CA LYS A 123 16.52 -16.22 3.77
C LYS A 123 15.85 -17.60 3.79
N THR A 124 14.56 -17.68 3.49
CA THR A 124 13.78 -18.92 3.57
C THR A 124 13.95 -19.77 2.31
N PHE A 125 13.88 -19.15 1.13
CA PHE A 125 13.81 -19.85 -0.14
C PHE A 125 15.12 -19.78 -0.96
N GLY A 126 15.98 -18.80 -0.68
CA GLY A 126 17.15 -18.50 -1.50
C GLY A 126 16.81 -17.67 -2.74
N PRO A 127 17.84 -17.09 -3.39
CA PRO A 127 17.66 -16.23 -4.57
C PRO A 127 17.19 -17.01 -5.82
N GLU A 128 17.48 -18.31 -5.88
CA GLU A 128 17.15 -19.14 -7.04
C GLU A 128 15.76 -19.77 -6.99
N TYR A 129 14.99 -19.52 -5.93
CA TYR A 129 13.65 -20.07 -5.81
C TYR A 129 12.72 -19.55 -6.92
N ARG A 130 11.88 -20.45 -7.44
CA ARG A 130 10.83 -20.14 -8.41
C ARG A 130 9.52 -20.75 -7.89
N PHE A 131 8.43 -19.99 -7.99
CA PHE A 131 7.11 -20.49 -7.62
C PHE A 131 6.60 -21.42 -8.72
N PRO A 132 6.28 -22.69 -8.43
CA PRO A 132 5.80 -23.61 -9.45
C PRO A 132 4.33 -23.37 -9.77
N THR A 133 3.99 -23.56 -11.03
CA THR A 133 2.63 -23.77 -11.53
C THR A 133 2.59 -25.13 -12.21
N ASN A 134 1.76 -26.04 -11.70
CA ASN A 134 1.70 -27.44 -12.12
C ASN A 134 0.31 -27.76 -12.70
N VAL A 135 0.29 -28.62 -13.72
CA VAL A 135 -0.93 -29.19 -14.30
C VAL A 135 -0.99 -30.67 -13.94
N TRP A 136 -2.15 -31.12 -13.47
CA TRP A 136 -2.40 -32.49 -13.02
C TRP A 136 -3.64 -33.07 -13.68
N THR A 137 -3.75 -34.40 -13.70
CA THR A 137 -4.97 -35.12 -14.03
C THR A 137 -5.18 -36.28 -13.06
N ASP A 138 -6.45 -36.61 -12.78
CA ASP A 138 -6.88 -37.83 -12.10
C ASP A 138 -7.19 -38.97 -13.10
N GLY A 139 -7.08 -38.68 -14.39
CA GLY A 139 -7.44 -39.55 -15.51
C GLY A 139 -6.29 -40.28 -16.17
N SER A 140 -6.58 -40.92 -17.29
CA SER A 140 -5.60 -41.62 -18.13
C SER A 140 -5.31 -40.88 -19.44
N TYR A 141 -4.06 -40.91 -19.89
CA TYR A 141 -3.66 -40.38 -21.19
C TYR A 141 -3.67 -41.48 -22.26
N GLU A 142 -4.46 -41.28 -23.33
CA GLU A 142 -4.50 -42.16 -24.49
C GLU A 142 -3.59 -41.61 -25.60
N GLU A 143 -2.38 -42.15 -25.70
CA GLU A 143 -1.33 -41.67 -26.60
C GLU A 143 -1.72 -41.74 -28.08
N ALA A 144 -2.50 -42.75 -28.49
CA ALA A 144 -2.90 -42.93 -29.89
C ALA A 144 -3.80 -41.80 -30.42
N THR A 145 -4.63 -41.21 -29.55
CA THR A 145 -5.56 -40.11 -29.90
C THR A 145 -5.11 -38.76 -29.36
N GLY A 146 -4.16 -38.75 -28.42
CA GLY A 146 -3.76 -37.56 -27.67
C GLY A 146 -4.80 -37.10 -26.65
N THR A 147 -5.75 -37.95 -26.27
CA THR A 147 -6.89 -37.59 -25.40
C THR A 147 -6.58 -37.89 -23.94
N ILE A 148 -6.91 -36.95 -23.05
CA ILE A 148 -6.93 -37.18 -21.60
C ILE A 148 -8.35 -37.52 -21.17
N HIS A 149 -8.53 -38.68 -20.55
CA HIS A 149 -9.81 -39.15 -20.02
C HIS A 149 -9.87 -38.92 -18.51
N GLY A 150 -10.33 -37.74 -18.12
CA GLY A 150 -10.46 -37.34 -16.72
C GLY A 150 -10.53 -35.81 -16.57
N ASN A 151 -10.32 -35.33 -15.36
CA ASN A 151 -10.27 -33.90 -15.06
C ASN A 151 -8.85 -33.36 -15.22
N LEU A 152 -8.74 -32.06 -15.50
CA LEU A 152 -7.50 -31.32 -15.44
C LEU A 152 -7.52 -30.35 -14.26
N TYR A 153 -6.42 -30.31 -13.52
CA TYR A 153 -6.25 -29.43 -12.38
C TYR A 153 -5.03 -28.54 -12.59
N ILE A 154 -5.17 -27.26 -12.28
CA ILE A 154 -4.05 -26.31 -12.27
C ILE A 154 -3.81 -25.92 -10.81
N SER A 155 -2.56 -26.01 -10.36
CA SER A 155 -2.17 -25.69 -8.99
C SER A 155 -0.89 -24.86 -9.00
N GLY A 156 -0.83 -23.81 -8.19
CA GLY A 156 0.35 -22.97 -8.12
C GLY A 156 0.13 -21.75 -7.25
N ARG A 157 1.22 -21.05 -6.93
CA ARG A 157 1.20 -19.75 -6.24
C ARG A 157 2.16 -18.76 -6.90
N ASP A 158 2.41 -18.95 -8.19
CA ASP A 158 3.27 -18.05 -8.96
C ASP A 158 2.56 -16.72 -9.21
N PRO A 159 3.04 -15.60 -8.62
CA PRO A 159 2.43 -14.29 -8.84
C PRO A 159 2.63 -13.77 -10.28
N MET A 160 3.49 -14.41 -11.08
CA MET A 160 3.76 -14.03 -12.46
C MET A 160 2.99 -14.88 -13.49
N PHE A 161 2.17 -15.83 -13.06
CA PHE A 161 1.40 -16.66 -13.98
C PHE A 161 0.30 -15.85 -14.68
N GLY A 162 0.47 -15.59 -15.98
CA GLY A 162 -0.46 -14.90 -16.86
C GLY A 162 -1.03 -15.80 -17.98
N PHE A 163 -1.81 -15.18 -18.88
CA PHE A 163 -2.48 -15.87 -20.00
C PHE A 163 -1.49 -16.53 -20.95
N GLU A 164 -0.39 -15.84 -21.26
CA GLU A 164 0.68 -16.33 -22.13
C GLU A 164 1.25 -17.68 -21.67
N HIS A 165 1.38 -17.90 -20.36
CA HIS A 165 1.91 -19.16 -19.82
C HIS A 165 0.90 -20.32 -19.87
N ALA A 166 -0.38 -20.03 -20.06
CA ALA A 166 -1.43 -21.04 -20.06
C ALA A 166 -1.74 -21.58 -21.46
N VAL A 167 -1.41 -20.82 -22.51
CA VAL A 167 -1.91 -21.08 -23.88
C VAL A 167 -0.80 -21.15 -24.93
N MET A 168 0.39 -20.60 -24.66
CA MET A 168 1.56 -20.68 -25.56
C MET A 168 2.58 -21.70 -25.06
#